data_AF-A0A956E5D7-F1
#
_entry.id   AF-A0A956E5D7-F1
#
_cell.length_a   1.000
_cell.length_b   1.000
_cell.length_c   1.000
_cell.angle_alpha   90.00
_cell.angle_beta   90.00
_cell.angle_gamma   90.00
#
_symmetry.space_group_name_H-M   'P 1'
#
loop_
_entity.id
_entity.type
_entity.pdbx_description
1 polymer ?
#
loop_
_entity_poly.entity_id
_entity_poly.type
_entity_poly.pdbx_seq_one_letter_code
_entity_poly.pdbx_strand_id
1 'polypeptide(L)' 'NVQKPATISTGATINVPLFINEGDWVRVDTRTGEYQERVKNPNA' A
#
# COMPACT_ATOMS: atom_id res chain seq x y z
N ASN A 1 1.51 -15.34 -7.26
CA ASN A 1 1.88 -14.06 -6.65
C ASN A 1 1.37 -12.92 -7.54
N VAL A 2 0.10 -12.51 -7.40
CA VAL A 2 -0.50 -11.47 -8.26
C VAL A 2 -0.60 -10.18 -7.45
N GLN A 3 0.13 -9.17 -7.89
CA GLN A 3 0.08 -7.81 -7.34
C GLN A 3 -0.51 -6.88 -8.39
N LYS A 4 -1.17 -5.82 -7.95
CA LYS A 4 -1.63 -4.72 -8.82
C LYS A 4 -0.85 -3.45 -8.50
N PRO A 5 -0.56 -2.60 -9.50
CA PRO A 5 -0.04 -1.28 -9.22
C PRO A 5 -1.13 -0.45 -8.53
N ALA A 6 -0.77 0.27 -7.46
CA ALA A 6 -1.63 1.21 -6.76
C ALA A 6 -0.86 2.50 -6.50
N THR A 7 -1.55 3.62 -6.67
CA THR A 7 -1.00 4.95 -6.36
C THR A 7 -1.37 5.31 -4.93
N ILE A 8 -0.38 5.61 -4.10
CA ILE A 8 -0.62 6.08 -2.73
C ILE A 8 -0.87 7.60 -2.70
N SER A 9 -1.36 8.11 -1.58
CA SER A 9 -1.68 9.53 -1.38
C SER A 9 -0.51 10.49 -1.59
N THR A 10 0.73 10.00 -1.52
CA THR A 10 1.94 10.79 -1.83
C THR A 10 2.23 10.88 -3.33
N GLY A 11 1.48 10.18 -4.18
CA GLY A 11 1.68 10.12 -5.64
C GLY A 11 2.64 9.03 -6.12
N ALA A 12 3.24 8.24 -5.22
CA ALA A 12 4.08 7.11 -5.60
C ALA A 12 3.24 5.91 -6.05
N THR A 13 3.72 5.19 -7.07
CA THR A 13 3.09 3.95 -7.55
C THR A 13 3.84 2.74 -6.99
N ILE A 14 3.13 1.89 -6.26
CA ILE A 14 3.68 0.68 -5.62
C ILE A 14 2.89 -0.55 -6.04
N ASN A 15 3.48 -1.74 -5.91
CA ASN A 15 2.77 -3.00 -6.13
C ASN A 15 2.13 -3.49 -4.83
N VAL A 16 0.80 -3.55 -4.81
CA VAL A 16 0.02 -4.04 -3.66
C VAL A 16 -0.68 -5.36 -3.98
N PRO A 17 -0.99 -6.18 -2.97
CA PRO A 17 -1.84 -7.36 -3.16
C PRO A 17 -3.22 -7.01 -3.70
N LEU A 18 -3.85 -7.94 -4.42
CA LEU A 18 -5.18 -7.75 -5.04
C LEU A 18 -6.29 -7.40 -4.04
N PHE A 19 -6.16 -7.83 -2.77
CA PHE A 19 -7.17 -7.61 -1.72
C PHE A 19 -7.14 -6.21 -1.10
N ILE A 20 -6.15 -5.37 -1.45
CA ILE A 20 -6.08 -3.97 -0.99
C ILE A 20 -7.06 -3.12 -1.79
N ASN A 21 -7.88 -2.33 -1.10
CA ASN A 21 -8.84 -1.41 -1.71
C ASN A 21 -8.48 0.05 -1.42
N GLU A 22 -9.10 0.96 -2.16
CA GLU A 22 -8.97 2.39 -1.91
C GLU A 22 -9.52 2.73 -0.51
N GLY A 23 -8.73 3.45 0.29
CA GLY A 23 -9.05 3.74 1.69
C GLY A 23 -8.43 2.77 2.71
N ASP A 24 -7.89 1.63 2.28
CA ASP A 24 -7.07 0.79 3.16
C ASP A 24 -5.73 1.49 3.48
N TRP A 25 -5.32 1.39 4.74
CA TRP A 25 -4.01 1.88 5.15
C TRP A 25 -2.96 0.78 4.95
N VAL A 26 -1.88 1.12 4.25
CA VAL A 26 -0.77 0.21 3.99
C VAL A 26 0.53 0.85 4.44
N ARG A 27 1.40 0.02 5.01
CA ARG A 27 2.76 0.40 5.36
C ARG A 27 3.67 0.03 4.20
N VAL A 28 4.45 1.02 3.77
CA VAL A 28 5.38 0.91 2.65
C VAL A 28 6.79 1.21 3.12
N ASP A 29 7.77 0.54 2.52
CA ASP A 29 9.16 0.90 2.68
C ASP A 29 9.47 2.10 1.76
N THR A 30 9.86 3.24 2.34
CA THR A 30 10.16 4.44 1.56
C THR A 30 11.52 4.40 0.85
N ARG A 31 12.39 3.43 1.20
CA ARG A 31 13.69 3.26 0.55
C ARG A 31 13.58 2.42 -0.72
N THR A 32 12.76 1.37 -0.70
CA THR A 32 12.57 0.47 -1.85
C THR A 32 11.26 0.72 -2.61
N GLY A 33 10.29 1.41 -2.00
CA GLY A 33 8.95 1.60 -2.58
C GLY A 33 8.08 0.35 -2.50
N GLU A 34 8.46 -0.63 -1.67
CA GLU A 34 7.75 -1.89 -1.57
C GLU A 34 6.66 -1.85 -0.50
N TYR A 35 5.55 -2.52 -0.80
CA TYR A 35 4.53 -2.81 0.18
C TYR A 35 5.10 -3.75 1.26
N GLN A 36 4.96 -3.39 2.54
CA GLN A 36 5.31 -4.27 3.65
C GLN A 36 4.08 -4.99 4.23
N GLU A 37 3.10 -4.23 4.72
CA GLU A 37 1.96 -4.79 5.44
C GLU A 37 0.71 -3.91 5.31
N ARG A 38 -0.47 -4.49 5.50
CA ARG A 38 -1.73 -3.76 5.61
C ARG A 38 -1.96 -3.46 7.08
N VAL A 39 -2.12 -2.18 7.41
CA VAL A 39 -2.39 -1.72 8.76
C VAL A 39 -3.84 -1.25 8.88
N LYS A 40 -4.39 -1.28 10.09
CA LYS A 40 -5.65 -0.61 10.38
C LYS A 40 -5.37 0.89 10.56
N ASN A 41 -6.39 1.71 10.32
CA ASN A 41 -6.30 3.16 10.52
C ASN A 41 -5.66 3.44 11.90
N PRO A 42 -4.47 4.08 11.96
CA PRO A 42 -3.77 4.32 13.22
C PRO A 42 -4.48 5.33 14.13
N ASN A 43 -5.53 6.00 13.64
CA ASN A 43 -6.33 6.97 14.39
C ASN A 43 -7.72 6.44 14.82
N ALA A 44 -7.94 5.12 14.75
CA ALA A 44 -9.18 4.47 15.17
C ALA A 44 -9.10 3.91 16.60
#